data_AF-A0A6J7AA57-F1
#
_entry.id   AF-A0A6J7AA57-F1
#
_cell.length_a   1.000
_cell.length_b   1.000
_cell.length_c   1.000
_cell.angle_alpha   90.00
_cell.angle_beta   90.00
_cell.angle_gamma   90.00
#
_symmetry.space_group_name_H-M   'P 1'
#
loop_
_entity.id
_entity.type
_entity.pdbx_description
1 polymer ?
#
loop_
_entity_poly.entity_id
_entity_poly.type
_entity_poly.pdbx_seq_one_letter_code
_entity_poly.pdbx_strand_id
1 'polypeptide(L)'
;MPQRLHHVMLEVNQRDDVGMAFDRAWASSLPIPNGLGVHDNDRMFSFYVASPAGFAVEIGHGARTVTEDWDDNRPYDRASVWGHQPLRMG
;
A
#
# COMPACT_ATOMS: atom_id res chain seq x y z
N MET A 1 2.70 12.62 20.43
CA MET A 1 1.38 12.74 19.76
C MET A 1 0.58 11.47 20.07
N PRO A 2 -0.76 11.51 20.16
CA PRO A 2 -1.54 10.30 20.36
C PRO A 2 -1.29 9.31 19.21
N GLN A 3 -1.26 8.02 19.54
CA GLN A 3 -1.13 6.95 18.56
C GLN A 3 -2.39 6.93 17.70
N ARG A 4 -2.24 7.03 16.38
CA ARG A 4 -3.34 7.01 15.40
C ARG A 4 -3.12 5.86 14.44
N LEU A 5 -4.22 5.22 14.02
CA LEU A 5 -4.17 4.24 12.94
C LEU A 5 -3.65 4.93 11.68
N HIS A 6 -2.51 4.47 11.15
CA HIS A 6 -1.97 5.03 9.91
C HIS A 6 -2.78 4.56 8.71
N HIS A 7 -2.94 3.25 8.57
CA HIS A 7 -3.70 2.64 7.49
C HIS A 7 -4.22 1.25 7.89
N VAL A 8 -5.22 0.78 7.14
CA VAL A 8 -5.53 -0.65 7.02
C VAL A 8 -5.20 -1.10 5.60
N MET A 9 -4.82 -2.36 5.43
CA MET A 9 -4.52 -2.93 4.13
C MET A 9 -5.51 -4.04 3.79
N LEU A 10 -5.96 -4.06 2.53
CA LEU A 10 -6.81 -5.10 1.96
C LEU A 10 -6.08 -5.73 0.78
N GLU A 11 -5.82 -7.04 0.87
CA GLU A 11 -5.25 -7.81 -0.24
C GLU A 11 -6.36 -8.28 -1.19
N VAL A 12 -6.19 -8.00 -2.48
CA VAL A 12 -7.13 -8.38 -3.55
C VAL A 12 -6.62 -9.60 -4.31
N ASN A 13 -7.54 -10.32 -4.95
CA ASN A 13 -7.25 -11.62 -5.55
C ASN A 13 -6.36 -11.54 -6.79
N GLN A 14 -6.47 -10.47 -7.58
CA GLN A 14 -5.71 -10.31 -8.82
C GLN A 14 -4.96 -8.97 -8.82
N ARG A 15 -3.78 -8.94 -9.46
CA ARG A 15 -3.02 -7.69 -9.64
C ARG A 15 -3.83 -6.61 -10.34
N ASP A 16 -4.67 -6.99 -11.31
CA ASP A 16 -5.52 -6.06 -12.06
C ASP A 16 -6.60 -5.41 -11.17
N ASP A 17 -7.02 -6.07 -10.08
CA ASP A 17 -7.96 -5.49 -9.12
C ASP A 17 -7.36 -4.26 -8.42
N VAL A 18 -6.03 -4.26 -8.20
CA VAL A 18 -5.29 -3.09 -7.69
C VAL A 18 -5.33 -1.96 -8.70
N GLY A 19 -5.08 -2.26 -9.98
CA GLY A 19 -5.16 -1.27 -11.06
C GLY A 19 -6.56 -0.66 -11.21
N MET A 20 -7.60 -1.50 -11.21
CA MET A 20 -8.98 -1.04 -11.26
C MET A 20 -9.38 -0.22 -10.03
N ALA A 21 -8.87 -0.56 -8.85
CA ALA A 21 -9.07 0.24 -7.64
C ALA A 21 -8.33 1.58 -7.72
N PHE A 22 -7.12 1.59 -8.28
CA PHE A 22 -6.34 2.80 -8.49
C PHE A 22 -7.05 3.76 -9.45
N ASP A 23 -7.60 3.27 -10.57
CA ASP A 23 -8.37 4.09 -11.51
C ASP A 23 -9.59 4.72 -10.85
N ARG A 24 -10.31 3.98 -9.99
CA ARG A 24 -11.42 4.55 -9.19
C ARG A 24 -10.95 5.63 -8.23
N ALA A 25 -9.82 5.43 -7.55
CA ALA A 25 -9.25 6.43 -6.67
C ALA A 25 -8.79 7.68 -7.44
N TRP A 26 -8.16 7.49 -8.61
CA TRP A 26 -7.72 8.56 -9.50
C TRP A 26 -8.88 9.42 -9.99
N ALA A 27 -9.98 8.78 -10.41
CA ALA A 27 -11.21 9.44 -10.84
C ALA A 27 -11.97 10.15 -9.70
N SER A 28 -11.69 9.81 -8.44
CA SER A 28 -12.22 10.51 -7.28
C SER A 28 -11.47 11.82 -7.01
N SER A 29 -11.90 12.58 -5.99
CA SER A 29 -11.15 13.72 -5.44
C SER A 29 -10.31 13.37 -4.21
N LEU A 30 -10.28 12.10 -3.79
CA LEU A 30 -9.62 11.68 -2.55
C LEU A 30 -8.09 11.75 -2.65
N PRO A 31 -7.37 12.19 -1.60
CA PRO A 31 -5.91 12.19 -1.61
C PRO A 31 -5.33 10.80 -1.87
N ILE A 32 -4.25 10.76 -2.66
CA ILE A 32 -3.47 9.56 -2.98
C ILE A 32 -2.06 9.83 -2.45
N PRO A 33 -1.82 9.59 -1.13
CA PRO A 33 -0.57 9.91 -0.48
C PRO A 33 0.60 9.07 -1.01
N ASN A 34 0.32 7.86 -1.51
CA ASN A 34 1.30 6.99 -2.14
C ASN A 34 0.66 6.34 -3.37
N GLY A 35 1.20 6.62 -4.56
CA GLY A 35 0.82 5.96 -5.80
C GLY A 35 1.27 4.49 -5.86
N LEU A 36 1.12 3.87 -7.03
CA LEU A 36 1.52 2.46 -7.21
C LEU A 36 3.00 2.25 -6.87
N GLY A 37 3.29 1.15 -6.18
CA GLY A 37 4.64 0.75 -5.80
C GLY A 37 4.72 -0.69 -5.30
N VAL A 38 5.94 -1.07 -4.90
CA VAL A 38 6.21 -2.37 -4.29
C VAL A 38 7.03 -2.19 -3.02
N HIS A 39 6.55 -2.71 -1.89
CA HIS A 39 7.28 -2.70 -0.62
C HIS A 39 8.54 -3.57 -0.66
N ASP A 40 9.56 -3.21 0.12
CA ASP A 40 10.79 -4.03 0.21
C ASP A 40 10.60 -5.29 1.07
N ASN A 41 9.86 -5.19 2.17
CA ASN A 41 9.66 -6.30 3.11
C ASN A 41 8.70 -7.37 2.57
N ASP A 42 7.41 -7.04 2.48
CA ASP A 42 6.36 -7.99 2.12
C ASP A 42 6.23 -8.20 0.60
N ARG A 43 6.88 -7.36 -0.22
CA ARG A 43 6.79 -7.33 -1.70
C ARG A 43 5.39 -7.04 -2.24
N MET A 44 4.49 -6.51 -1.42
CA MET A 44 3.15 -6.13 -1.80
C MET A 44 3.19 -5.11 -2.93
N PHE A 45 2.48 -5.39 -4.03
CA PHE A 45 2.21 -4.39 -5.06
C PHE A 45 0.93 -3.63 -4.69
N SER A 46 1.05 -2.36 -4.31
CA SER A 46 -0.06 -1.60 -3.72
C SER A 46 -0.02 -0.11 -4.05
N PHE A 47 -1.09 0.59 -3.64
CA PHE A 47 -1.17 2.05 -3.53
C PHE A 47 -2.04 2.42 -2.31
N TYR A 48 -2.05 3.70 -1.95
CA TYR A 48 -2.78 4.21 -0.81
C TYR A 48 -3.75 5.32 -1.21
N VAL A 49 -4.96 5.30 -0.63
CA VAL A 49 -5.95 6.37 -0.72
C VAL A 49 -6.36 6.83 0.67
N ALA A 50 -6.46 8.13 0.90
CA ALA A 50 -6.92 8.67 2.17
C ALA A 50 -8.44 8.47 2.32
N SER A 51 -8.86 7.83 3.41
CA SER A 51 -10.28 7.67 3.71
C SER A 51 -10.85 8.89 4.44
N PRO A 52 -12.16 9.16 4.32
CA PRO A 52 -12.83 10.19 5.13
C PRO A 52 -12.77 9.94 6.64
N ALA A 53 -12.45 8.72 7.08
CA ALA A 53 -12.33 8.35 8.49
C ALA A 53 -10.98 8.75 9.13
N GLY A 54 -10.07 9.35 8.35
CA GLY A 54 -8.81 9.90 8.86
C GLY A 54 -7.65 8.91 8.95
N PHE A 55 -7.79 7.72 8.36
CA PHE A 55 -6.70 6.75 8.10
C PHE A 55 -6.65 6.41 6.60
N ALA A 56 -5.50 5.96 6.09
CA ALA A 56 -5.40 5.54 4.69
C ALA A 56 -5.87 4.10 4.49
N VAL A 57 -6.34 3.78 3.29
CA VAL A 57 -6.59 2.40 2.86
C VAL A 57 -5.52 2.04 1.85
N GLU A 58 -4.76 0.99 2.15
CA GLU A 58 -3.85 0.35 1.20
C GLU A 58 -4.61 -0.77 0.47
N ILE A 59 -4.55 -0.76 -0.86
CA ILE A 59 -5.07 -1.84 -1.70
C ILE A 59 -3.88 -2.49 -2.37
N GLY A 60 -3.66 -3.79 -2.08
CA GLY A 60 -2.46 -4.49 -2.51
C GLY A 60 -2.73 -5.87 -3.07
N HIS A 61 -1.76 -6.41 -3.81
CA HIS A 61 -1.77 -7.80 -4.27
C HIS A 61 -0.37 -8.43 -4.22
N GLY A 62 -0.31 -9.69 -3.79
CA GLY A 62 0.85 -10.55 -3.98
C GLY A 62 1.91 -10.41 -2.90
N ALA A 63 1.49 -10.19 -1.65
CA ALA A 63 2.44 -10.21 -0.54
C ALA A 63 3.05 -11.60 -0.36
N ARG A 64 4.31 -11.63 0.07
CA ARG A 64 4.98 -12.86 0.50
C ARG A 64 4.29 -13.41 1.74
N THR A 65 4.02 -14.71 1.72
CA THR A 65 3.55 -15.45 2.89
C THR A 65 4.75 -15.87 3.73
N VAL A 66 4.66 -15.62 5.04
CA VAL A 66 5.64 -16.15 6.00
C VAL A 66 5.35 -17.63 6.24
N THR A 67 6.37 -18.46 6.04
CA THR A 67 6.35 -19.92 6.23
C THR A 67 7.31 -20.32 7.37
N GLU A 68 7.35 -21.60 7.73
CA GLU A 68 8.22 -22.10 8.83
C GLU A 68 9.72 -21.92 8.55
N ASP A 69 10.11 -21.91 7.27
CA ASP A 69 11.48 -21.75 6.78
C ASP A 69 11.87 -20.28 6.53
N TRP A 70 11.10 -19.31 7.03
CA TRP A 70 11.37 -17.90 6.83
C TRP A 70 12.71 -17.44 7.41
N ASP A 71 13.56 -16.87 6.54
CA ASP A 71 14.90 -16.39 6.88
C ASP A 71 15.13 -14.89 6.63
N ASP A 72 14.18 -14.18 6.02
CA ASP A 72 14.29 -12.75 5.67
C ASP A 72 13.93 -11.82 6.85
N ASN A 73 14.59 -12.06 7.98
CA ASN A 73 14.51 -11.25 9.20
C ASN A 73 15.69 -10.28 9.27
N ARG A 74 15.68 -9.26 8.41
CA ARG A 74 16.73 -8.24 8.32
C ARG A 74 16.21 -6.82 8.54
N PRO A 75 17.08 -5.86 8.90
CA PRO A 75 16.76 -4.45 8.79
C PRO A 75 16.52 -4.03 7.33
N TYR A 76 15.51 -3.19 7.12
CA TYR A 76 15.19 -2.59 5.83
C TYR A 76 15.62 -1.12 5.83
N ASP A 77 16.40 -0.71 4.85
CA ASP A 77 16.89 0.68 4.68
C ASP A 77 15.90 1.58 3.93
N ARG A 78 14.89 0.96 3.30
CA ARG A 78 13.85 1.60 2.51
C ARG A 78 12.52 0.90 2.74
N ALA A 79 11.43 1.66 2.63
CA ALA A 79 10.09 1.09 2.67
C ALA A 79 9.70 0.39 1.35
N SER A 80 10.18 0.89 0.22
CA SER A 80 9.78 0.43 -1.12
C SER A 80 10.97 0.04 -1.98
N VAL A 81 10.81 -1.00 -2.78
CA VAL A 81 11.71 -1.33 -3.90
C VAL A 81 11.65 -0.22 -4.94
N TRP A 82 10.43 0.18 -5.28
CA TRP A 82 10.13 1.25 -6.22
C TRP A 82 8.71 1.77 -5.98
N GLY A 83 8.41 2.95 -6.54
CA GLY A 83 7.06 3.52 -6.50
C GLY A 83 6.70 4.17 -5.16
N HIS A 84 5.41 4.15 -4.81
CA HIS A 84 4.87 4.81 -3.61
C HIS A 84 5.18 6.31 -3.51
N GLN A 85 5.29 6.97 -4.66
CA GLN A 85 5.47 8.42 -4.73
C GLN A 85 4.15 9.13 -4.39
N PRO A 86 4.17 10.27 -3.69
CA PRO A 86 2.97 11.07 -3.48
C PRO A 86 2.40 11.60 -4.80
N LEU A 87 1.09 11.40 -5.03
CA LEU A 87 0.44 11.81 -6.27
C LEU A 87 -0.57 12.94 -6.07
N ARG A 88 -1.39 12.88 -5.02
CA ARG A 88 -2.36 13.91 -4.69
C ARG A 88 -2.41 14.10 -3.18
N MET A 89 -1.80 15.17 -2.70
CA MET A 89 -1.92 15.59 -1.31
C MET A 89 -3.20 16.41 -1.12
N GLY A 90 -3.88 16.19 0.01
CA GLY A 90 -5.07 16.93 0.41
C GLY A 90 -4.76 18.25 1.10
#